data_AF-A0A4R7EUN2-F1
#
_entry.id   AF-A0A4R7EUN2-F1
#
_cell.length_a   1.000
_cell.length_b   1.000
_cell.length_c   1.000
_cell.angle_alpha   90.00
_cell.angle_beta   90.00
_cell.angle_gamma   90.00
#
_symmetry.space_group_name_H-M   'P 1'
#
loop_
_entity.id
_entity.type
_entity.pdbx_description
1 polymer ?
#
loop_
_entity_poly.entity_id
_entity_poly.type
_entity_poly.pdbx_seq_one_letter_code
_entity_poly.pdbx_strand_id
1 'polypeptide(L)'
;IDLKPLLETYSREGHPSYHPKMMLKVMVYAYMDNIYSSRKIEKALNENINFMWLSGKESIDHNTIARFRSNKLKSVFKEIFKQVVLLLAEEKLVSLKRVYTDGTKIESVAGRYTFVWGNAIKTNREKMSKQLEQMWQYAQSIADQEDQDPEPPEFKKSDPEKIQQTADKINRILKDKSDDTKKKAKSRYIQKNFAPNLKKYQEQEVILKERNSYSKTDPDATFMRMKDDHMQNGQLKPGYNAQISTENQIIVNYTLYQDTNDIHTLESHLENHKKLYNELPEELTADAGYRSEENYELLENKAIKAFVKFNTFDQEQGKSKKRKNKTL
;
A
#
# COMPACT_ATOMS: atom_id res chain seq x y z
N ILE A 1 20.77 -21.49 10.69
CA ILE A 1 20.15 -20.83 9.51
C ILE A 1 20.25 -21.76 8.30
N ASP A 2 19.12 -22.32 7.88
CA ASP A 2 18.92 -23.03 6.62
C ASP A 2 18.82 -22.05 5.43
N LEU A 3 19.68 -22.26 4.43
CA LEU A 3 19.75 -21.46 3.21
C LEU A 3 19.15 -22.16 2.00
N LYS A 4 18.58 -23.37 2.14
CA LYS A 4 17.92 -24.09 1.04
C LYS A 4 16.91 -23.23 0.28
N PRO A 5 15.99 -22.49 0.94
CA PRO A 5 15.01 -21.68 0.22
C PRO A 5 15.68 -20.62 -0.66
N LEU A 6 16.82 -20.06 -0.23
CA LEU A 6 17.58 -19.09 -1.02
C LEU A 6 18.30 -19.77 -2.20
N LEU A 7 18.88 -20.94 -1.98
CA LEU A 7 19.57 -21.71 -3.02
C LEU A 7 18.60 -22.14 -4.13
N GLU A 8 17.37 -22.50 -3.79
CA GLU A 8 16.32 -22.90 -4.75
C GLU A 8 15.87 -21.76 -5.68
N THR A 9 16.11 -20.49 -5.31
CA THR A 9 15.82 -19.36 -6.22
C THR A 9 16.79 -19.26 -7.40
N TYR A 10 17.88 -20.03 -7.40
CA TYR A 10 18.89 -20.02 -8.45
C TYR A 10 18.63 -21.11 -9.48
N SER A 11 18.85 -20.76 -10.75
CA SER A 11 18.80 -21.73 -11.84
C SER A 11 19.98 -22.70 -11.72
N ARG A 12 19.74 -23.98 -12.04
CA ARG A 12 20.80 -24.98 -12.20
C ARG A 12 21.53 -24.87 -13.53
N GLU A 13 20.95 -24.13 -14.48
CA GLU A 13 21.47 -23.92 -15.83
C GLU A 13 21.95 -22.47 -16.02
N GLY A 14 22.99 -22.29 -16.82
CA GLY A 14 23.57 -20.98 -17.17
C GLY A 14 24.95 -20.74 -16.55
N HIS A 15 25.44 -19.50 -16.67
CA HIS A 15 26.74 -19.11 -16.12
C HIS A 15 26.74 -19.23 -14.59
N PRO A 16 27.83 -19.74 -13.97
CA PRO A 16 27.96 -19.78 -12.52
C PRO A 16 27.67 -18.42 -11.91
N SER A 17 26.71 -18.38 -10.99
CA SER A 17 26.41 -17.19 -10.20
C SER A 17 27.29 -17.16 -8.95
N TYR A 18 27.53 -15.97 -8.41
CA TYR A 18 28.14 -15.82 -7.09
C TYR A 18 27.38 -16.63 -6.04
N HIS A 19 28.12 -17.24 -5.11
CA HIS A 19 27.52 -18.16 -4.15
C HIS A 19 26.49 -17.43 -3.26
N PRO A 20 25.23 -17.90 -3.15
CA PRO A 20 24.16 -17.14 -2.48
C PRO A 20 24.44 -16.85 -1.00
N LYS A 21 25.14 -17.78 -0.32
CA LYS A 21 25.64 -17.58 1.06
C LYS A 21 26.60 -16.38 1.18
N MET A 22 27.49 -16.19 0.21
CA MET A 22 28.43 -15.07 0.21
C MET A 22 27.67 -13.76 -0.07
N MET A 23 26.79 -13.75 -1.06
CA MET A 23 25.91 -12.60 -1.36
C MET A 23 25.09 -12.18 -0.14
N LEU A 24 24.50 -13.12 0.58
CA LEU A 24 23.73 -12.85 1.80
C LEU A 24 24.61 -12.26 2.91
N LYS A 25 25.81 -12.80 3.14
CA LYS A 25 26.76 -12.27 4.12
C LYS A 25 27.12 -10.81 3.82
N VAL A 26 27.52 -10.53 2.58
CA VAL A 26 27.87 -9.18 2.12
C VAL A 26 26.70 -8.22 2.35
N MET A 27 25.48 -8.64 2.01
CA MET A 27 24.27 -7.85 2.19
C MET A 27 23.95 -7.53 3.65
N VAL A 28 24.01 -8.55 4.52
CA VAL A 28 23.77 -8.37 5.97
C VAL A 28 24.82 -7.44 6.57
N TYR A 29 26.10 -7.68 6.26
CA TYR A 29 27.19 -6.85 6.76
C TYR A 29 27.09 -5.40 6.27
N ALA A 30 26.72 -5.20 5.00
CA ALA A 30 26.44 -3.87 4.47
C ALA A 30 25.37 -3.12 5.26
N TYR A 31 24.28 -3.79 5.65
CA TYR A 31 23.22 -3.16 6.43
C TYR A 31 23.63 -2.86 7.86
N MET A 32 24.44 -3.73 8.47
CA MET A 32 25.04 -3.45 9.78
C MET A 32 25.93 -2.21 9.76
N ASP A 33 26.62 -1.95 8.64
CA ASP A 33 27.47 -0.77 8.43
C ASP A 33 26.70 0.43 7.84
N ASN A 34 25.36 0.38 7.79
CA ASN A 34 24.49 1.41 7.21
C ASN A 34 24.74 1.73 5.72
N ILE A 35 25.24 0.76 4.96
CA ILE A 35 25.49 0.83 3.52
C ILE A 35 24.33 0.16 2.75
N TYR A 36 23.33 0.94 2.33
CA TYR A 36 22.16 0.42 1.62
C TYR A 36 22.22 0.50 0.08
N SER A 37 23.08 1.38 -0.45
CA SER A 37 23.22 1.59 -1.90
C SER A 37 24.07 0.49 -2.52
N SER A 38 23.57 -0.20 -3.55
CA SER A 38 24.32 -1.27 -4.21
C SER A 38 25.64 -0.79 -4.79
N ARG A 39 25.72 0.46 -5.27
CA ARG A 39 26.98 1.09 -5.72
C ARG A 39 27.96 1.34 -4.57
N LYS A 40 27.46 1.72 -3.39
CA LYS A 40 28.32 1.85 -2.21
C LYS A 40 28.80 0.49 -1.72
N ILE A 41 27.98 -0.56 -1.82
CA ILE A 41 28.38 -1.94 -1.49
C ILE A 41 29.45 -2.43 -2.46
N GLU A 42 29.27 -2.22 -3.77
CA GLU A 42 30.29 -2.50 -4.79
C GLU A 42 31.61 -1.77 -4.49
N LYS A 43 31.54 -0.47 -4.16
CA LYS A 43 32.72 0.29 -3.74
C LYS A 43 33.38 -0.31 -2.49
N ALA A 44 32.58 -0.65 -1.47
CA ALA A 44 33.08 -1.26 -0.23
C ALA A 44 33.78 -2.61 -0.47
N LEU A 45 33.26 -3.45 -1.39
CA LEU A 45 33.92 -4.70 -1.80
C LEU A 45 35.32 -4.49 -2.39
N ASN A 46 35.57 -3.32 -2.98
CA ASN A 46 36.86 -2.99 -3.61
C ASN A 46 37.81 -2.18 -2.72
N GLU A 47 37.32 -1.55 -1.65
CA GLU A 47 38.13 -0.62 -0.84
C GLU A 47 38.18 -0.98 0.65
N ASN A 48 37.20 -1.71 1.17
CA ASN A 48 37.10 -2.05 2.58
C ASN A 48 37.55 -3.49 2.85
N ILE A 49 38.58 -3.65 3.68
CA ILE A 49 39.19 -4.96 4.00
C ILE A 49 38.20 -5.96 4.60
N ASN A 50 37.21 -5.51 5.36
CA ASN A 50 36.20 -6.38 5.97
C ASN A 50 35.29 -6.99 4.89
N PHE A 51 34.89 -6.17 3.91
CA PHE A 51 34.09 -6.63 2.77
C PHE A 51 34.89 -7.54 1.86
N MET A 52 36.16 -7.20 1.57
CA MET A 52 37.07 -8.06 0.81
C MET A 52 37.25 -9.42 1.48
N TRP A 53 37.45 -9.44 2.80
CA TRP A 53 37.59 -10.71 3.53
C TRP A 53 36.30 -11.52 3.50
N LEU A 54 35.16 -10.87 3.72
CA LEU A 54 33.84 -11.51 3.75
C LEU A 54 33.43 -12.08 2.39
N SER A 55 33.78 -11.42 1.29
CA SER A 55 33.52 -11.88 -0.07
C SER A 55 34.57 -12.83 -0.61
N GLY A 56 35.65 -13.10 0.12
CA GLY A 56 36.78 -13.89 -0.39
C GLY A 56 37.56 -13.17 -1.52
N LYS A 57 37.59 -11.83 -1.48
CA LYS A 57 38.15 -10.91 -2.49
C LYS A 57 37.42 -10.94 -3.83
N GLU A 58 36.23 -11.52 -3.89
CA GLU A 58 35.37 -11.37 -5.06
C GLU A 58 34.83 -9.94 -5.13
N SER A 59 35.00 -9.31 -6.31
CA SER A 59 34.40 -8.02 -6.63
C SER A 59 33.08 -8.27 -7.36
N ILE A 60 32.00 -7.72 -6.81
CA ILE A 60 30.63 -7.95 -7.29
C ILE A 60 30.06 -6.59 -7.71
N ASP A 61 29.53 -6.53 -8.91
CA ASP A 61 28.97 -5.30 -9.46
C ASP A 61 27.63 -4.92 -8.79
N HIS A 62 27.30 -3.62 -8.79
CA HIS A 62 26.06 -3.14 -8.17
C HIS A 62 24.78 -3.70 -8.80
N ASN A 63 24.79 -4.11 -10.09
CA ASN A 63 23.60 -4.67 -10.72
C ASN A 63 23.35 -6.09 -10.20
N THR A 64 24.40 -6.89 -10.02
CA THR A 64 24.29 -8.21 -9.41
C THR A 64 23.80 -8.11 -7.96
N ILE A 65 24.32 -7.16 -7.18
CA ILE A 65 23.83 -6.88 -5.81
C ILE A 65 22.35 -6.46 -5.83
N ALA A 66 21.98 -5.55 -6.74
CA ALA A 66 20.61 -5.08 -6.86
C ALA A 66 19.64 -6.21 -7.24
N ARG A 67 20.00 -7.03 -8.24
CA ARG A 67 19.22 -8.20 -8.69
C ARG A 67 19.09 -9.25 -7.60
N PHE A 68 20.16 -9.50 -6.84
CA PHE A 68 20.11 -10.40 -5.69
C PHE A 68 19.07 -9.92 -4.69
N ARG A 69 19.08 -8.63 -4.32
CA ARG A 69 18.10 -8.04 -3.41
C ARG A 69 16.68 -8.11 -3.95
N SER A 70 16.44 -7.66 -5.19
CA SER A 70 15.08 -7.48 -5.72
C SER A 70 14.43 -8.79 -6.17
N ASN A 71 15.21 -9.74 -6.67
CA ASN A 71 14.67 -10.93 -7.32
C ASN A 71 14.87 -12.19 -6.49
N LYS A 72 16.05 -12.38 -5.88
CA LYS A 72 16.39 -13.62 -5.16
C LYS A 72 15.99 -13.55 -3.69
N LEU A 73 16.35 -12.45 -3.03
CA LEU A 73 16.13 -12.28 -1.59
C LEU A 73 14.68 -11.91 -1.26
N LYS A 74 13.97 -11.18 -2.13
CA LYS A 74 12.63 -10.62 -1.85
C LYS A 74 11.62 -11.64 -1.32
N SER A 75 11.53 -12.83 -1.91
CA SER A 75 10.57 -13.86 -1.50
C SER A 75 11.01 -14.64 -0.25
N VAL A 76 12.31 -14.78 -0.05
CA VAL A 76 12.91 -15.65 0.98
C VAL A 76 13.30 -14.88 2.24
N PHE A 77 13.44 -13.55 2.16
CA PHE A 77 13.96 -12.72 3.25
C PHE A 77 13.19 -12.91 4.55
N LYS A 78 11.85 -13.02 4.47
CA LYS A 78 11.00 -13.20 5.64
C LYS A 78 11.26 -14.52 6.37
N GLU A 79 11.60 -15.57 5.62
CA GLU A 79 11.95 -16.87 6.17
C GLU A 79 13.33 -16.85 6.83
N ILE A 80 14.33 -16.21 6.20
CA ILE A 80 15.65 -16.02 6.82
C ILE A 80 15.52 -15.19 8.10
N PHE A 81 14.74 -14.10 8.07
CA PHE A 81 14.45 -13.28 9.24
C PHE A 81 13.85 -14.10 10.38
N LYS A 82 12.84 -14.93 10.10
CA LYS A 82 12.26 -15.87 11.09
C LYS A 82 13.33 -16.72 11.73
N GLN A 83 14.21 -17.33 10.95
CA GLN A 83 15.24 -18.22 11.47
C GLN A 83 16.25 -17.50 12.35
N VAL A 84 16.60 -16.25 12.03
CA VAL A 84 17.46 -15.42 12.89
C VAL A 84 16.78 -15.13 14.22
N VAL A 85 15.49 -14.77 14.21
CA VAL A 85 14.74 -14.51 15.44
C VAL A 85 14.61 -15.78 16.30
N LEU A 86 14.35 -16.94 15.68
CA LEU A 86 14.30 -18.22 16.40
C LEU A 86 15.65 -18.58 17.03
N LEU A 87 16.77 -18.32 16.36
CA LEU A 87 18.09 -18.50 16.94
C LEU A 87 18.29 -17.60 18.18
N LEU A 88 17.85 -16.34 18.12
CA LEU A 88 17.91 -15.44 19.27
C LEU A 88 17.00 -15.92 20.41
N ALA A 89 15.90 -16.59 20.10
CA ALA A 89 15.01 -17.19 21.09
C ALA A 89 15.64 -18.42 21.77
N GLU A 90 16.32 -19.29 20.99
CA GLU A 90 17.10 -20.42 21.50
C GLU A 90 18.21 -19.97 22.46
N GLU A 91 18.88 -18.86 22.12
CA GLU A 91 19.88 -18.19 22.97
C GLU A 91 19.26 -17.38 24.13
N LYS A 92 17.93 -17.43 24.31
CA LYS A 92 17.18 -16.76 25.39
C LYS A 92 17.32 -15.23 25.42
N LEU A 93 17.68 -14.62 24.29
CA LEU A 93 17.73 -13.15 24.15
C LEU A 93 16.33 -12.56 23.93
N VAL A 94 15.43 -13.35 23.35
CA VAL A 94 14.01 -13.03 23.17
C VAL A 94 13.17 -14.24 23.58
N SER A 95 11.95 -14.01 24.08
CA SER A 95 11.01 -15.08 24.43
C SER A 95 9.91 -15.26 23.40
N LEU A 96 9.65 -14.24 22.58
CA LEU A 96 8.51 -14.09 21.67
C LEU A 96 7.14 -14.03 22.36
N LYS A 97 7.09 -14.20 23.68
CA LYS A 97 5.86 -14.18 24.49
C LYS A 97 5.39 -12.77 24.78
N ARG A 98 6.31 -11.82 24.94
CA ARG A 98 5.98 -10.40 25.16
C ARG A 98 6.47 -9.58 23.99
N VAL A 99 5.53 -8.92 23.31
CA VAL A 99 5.84 -8.07 22.16
C VAL A 99 5.34 -6.64 22.34
N TYR A 100 6.14 -5.69 21.86
CA TYR A 100 5.78 -4.28 21.79
C TYR A 100 5.59 -3.91 20.32
N THR A 101 4.36 -3.58 19.94
CA THR A 101 3.98 -3.31 18.55
C THR A 101 3.78 -1.81 18.34
N ASP A 102 4.46 -1.26 17.33
CA ASP A 102 4.32 0.14 16.92
C ASP A 102 4.25 0.27 15.39
N GLY A 103 3.51 1.28 14.95
CA GLY A 103 3.26 1.59 13.54
C GLY A 103 4.11 2.77 13.08
N THR A 104 4.82 2.62 11.96
CA THR A 104 5.59 3.71 11.34
C THR A 104 5.31 3.82 9.86
N LYS A 105 5.15 5.06 9.38
CA LYS A 105 4.87 5.34 7.97
C LYS A 105 6.18 5.64 7.24
N ILE A 106 6.44 4.90 6.17
CA ILE A 106 7.66 4.99 5.36
C ILE A 106 7.29 5.59 4.00
N GLU A 107 7.95 6.68 3.61
CA GLU A 107 7.77 7.32 2.30
C GLU A 107 8.22 6.36 1.17
N SER A 108 7.38 6.22 0.14
CA SER A 108 7.73 5.52 -1.09
C SER A 108 8.59 6.42 -1.98
N VAL A 109 9.42 5.82 -2.85
CA VAL A 109 10.19 6.53 -3.89
C VAL A 109 9.29 7.05 -5.02
N ALA A 110 7.98 6.83 -4.93
CA ALA A 110 7.00 7.26 -5.89
C ALA A 110 6.90 8.78 -6.08
N GLY A 111 6.46 9.19 -7.27
CA GLY A 111 6.22 10.60 -7.60
C GLY A 111 5.15 11.23 -6.71
N ARG A 112 5.45 12.38 -6.09
CA ARG A 112 4.54 13.10 -5.17
C ARG A 112 3.26 13.62 -5.84
N TYR A 113 3.29 13.80 -7.17
CA TYR A 113 2.20 14.43 -7.94
C TYR A 113 1.36 13.44 -8.75
N THR A 114 1.64 12.14 -8.63
CA THR A 114 1.03 11.11 -9.48
C THR A 114 0.09 10.23 -8.67
N PHE A 115 -1.12 10.71 -8.41
CA PHE A 115 -2.11 10.03 -7.57
C PHE A 115 -3.44 9.72 -8.26
N VAL A 116 -4.13 8.74 -7.72
CA VAL A 116 -5.52 8.40 -8.02
C VAL A 116 -6.29 8.32 -6.70
N TRP A 117 -7.42 9.03 -6.61
CA TRP A 117 -8.29 9.08 -5.43
C TRP A 117 -9.60 8.35 -5.71
N GLY A 118 -10.00 7.43 -4.83
CA GLY A 118 -11.28 6.72 -4.95
C GLY A 118 -12.48 7.67 -5.00
N ASN A 119 -12.50 8.67 -4.13
CA ASN A 119 -13.57 9.69 -4.12
C ASN A 119 -13.64 10.50 -5.41
N ALA A 120 -12.52 10.74 -6.09
CA ALA A 120 -12.51 11.43 -7.38
C ALA A 120 -13.13 10.54 -8.47
N ILE A 121 -12.84 9.23 -8.46
CA ILE A 121 -13.46 8.26 -9.37
C ILE A 121 -14.99 8.25 -9.16
N LYS A 122 -15.44 8.08 -7.90
CA LYS A 122 -16.86 8.09 -7.54
C LYS A 122 -17.57 9.38 -8.01
N THR A 123 -17.00 10.53 -7.66
CA THR A 123 -17.54 11.84 -8.06
C THR A 123 -17.61 12.01 -9.57
N ASN A 124 -16.58 11.55 -10.30
CA ASN A 124 -16.55 11.65 -11.75
C ASN A 124 -17.57 10.72 -12.41
N ARG A 125 -17.77 9.50 -11.90
CA ARG A 125 -18.83 8.59 -12.37
C ARG A 125 -20.22 9.17 -12.16
N GLU A 126 -20.49 9.74 -10.98
CA GLU A 126 -21.76 10.42 -10.70
C GLU A 126 -21.99 11.61 -11.63
N LYS A 127 -20.96 12.42 -11.89
CA LYS A 127 -21.03 13.54 -12.85
C LYS A 127 -21.31 13.04 -14.28
N MET A 128 -20.64 11.98 -14.71
CA MET A 128 -20.87 11.39 -16.03
C MET A 128 -22.30 10.86 -16.17
N SER A 129 -22.79 10.12 -15.16
CA SER A 129 -24.17 9.62 -15.14
C SER A 129 -25.18 10.77 -15.29
N LYS A 130 -25.05 11.83 -14.48
CA LYS A 130 -25.94 13.00 -14.57
C LYS A 130 -25.85 13.71 -15.93
N GLN A 131 -24.65 13.84 -16.48
CA GLN A 131 -24.46 14.48 -17.79
C GLN A 131 -25.09 13.66 -18.92
N LEU A 132 -24.99 12.32 -18.86
CA LEU A 132 -25.58 11.43 -19.85
C LEU A 132 -27.11 11.46 -19.75
N GLU A 133 -27.67 11.41 -18.55
CA GLU A 133 -29.11 11.50 -18.28
C GLU A 133 -29.71 12.82 -18.79
N GLN A 134 -29.06 13.96 -18.50
CA GLN A 134 -29.48 15.25 -19.03
C GLN A 134 -29.47 15.31 -20.56
N MET A 135 -28.47 14.69 -21.20
CA MET A 135 -28.38 14.66 -22.66
C MET A 135 -29.39 13.69 -23.27
N TRP A 136 -29.70 12.60 -22.58
CA TRP A 136 -30.75 11.65 -22.98
C TRP A 136 -32.13 12.31 -22.94
N GLN A 137 -32.49 12.98 -21.83
CA GLN A 137 -33.74 13.73 -21.71
C GLN A 137 -33.88 14.81 -22.79
N TYR A 138 -32.79 15.51 -23.09
CA TYR A 138 -32.80 16.51 -24.16
C TYR A 138 -32.96 15.87 -25.54
N ALA A 139 -32.28 14.77 -25.83
CA ALA A 139 -32.48 14.02 -27.06
C ALA A 139 -33.92 13.53 -27.21
N GLN A 140 -34.53 13.02 -26.13
CA GLN A 140 -35.95 12.62 -26.12
C GLN A 140 -36.89 13.81 -26.37
N SER A 141 -36.60 15.00 -25.84
CA SER A 141 -37.44 16.20 -26.07
C SER A 141 -37.45 16.69 -27.52
N ILE A 142 -36.47 16.25 -28.33
CA ILE A 142 -36.31 16.64 -29.73
C ILE A 142 -36.69 15.49 -30.68
N ALA A 143 -36.70 14.25 -30.17
CA ALA A 143 -37.19 13.11 -30.93
C ALA A 143 -38.72 13.20 -31.10
N ASP A 144 -39.22 12.82 -32.28
CA ASP A 144 -40.66 12.79 -32.54
C ASP A 144 -41.33 11.70 -31.69
N GLN A 145 -42.61 11.87 -31.35
CA GLN A 145 -43.36 11.00 -30.43
C GLN A 145 -43.38 9.50 -30.83
N GLU A 146 -43.04 9.15 -32.07
CA GLU A 146 -43.04 7.77 -32.58
C GLU A 146 -41.80 6.93 -32.15
N ASP A 147 -40.75 7.56 -31.60
CA ASP A 147 -39.49 6.90 -31.24
C ASP A 147 -39.23 6.93 -29.72
N GLN A 148 -40.30 6.76 -28.92
CA GLN A 148 -40.22 6.69 -27.46
C GLN A 148 -39.71 5.32 -26.99
N ASP A 149 -38.39 5.15 -26.96
CA ASP A 149 -37.76 4.03 -26.25
C ASP A 149 -38.01 4.21 -24.72
N PRO A 150 -38.66 3.26 -24.00
CA PRO A 150 -39.37 3.58 -22.76
C PRO A 150 -38.51 3.72 -21.52
N GLU A 151 -37.29 3.18 -21.51
CA GLU A 151 -36.52 3.09 -20.26
C GLU A 151 -35.19 3.84 -20.32
N PRO A 152 -34.96 4.78 -19.40
CA PRO A 152 -33.62 5.31 -19.19
C PRO A 152 -32.75 4.15 -18.68
N PRO A 153 -31.64 3.79 -19.37
CA PRO A 153 -30.71 2.81 -18.86
C PRO A 153 -30.32 3.16 -17.42
N GLU A 154 -30.24 2.20 -16.50
CA GLU A 154 -29.68 2.45 -15.17
C GLU A 154 -28.20 2.89 -15.29
N PHE A 155 -27.98 4.20 -15.37
CA PHE A 155 -26.67 4.78 -15.72
C PHE A 155 -25.64 4.66 -14.60
N LYS A 156 -26.07 4.39 -13.37
CA LYS A 156 -25.17 4.30 -12.21
C LYS A 156 -24.34 3.00 -12.20
N LYS A 157 -24.78 1.95 -12.89
CA LYS A 157 -24.10 0.64 -12.96
C LYS A 157 -24.03 0.08 -14.40
N SER A 158 -24.10 0.94 -15.41
CA SER A 158 -24.06 0.49 -16.80
C SER A 158 -22.65 0.10 -17.26
N ASP A 159 -22.60 -0.94 -18.09
CA ASP A 159 -21.41 -1.41 -18.79
C ASP A 159 -20.89 -0.31 -19.76
N PRO A 160 -19.56 -0.11 -19.89
CA PRO A 160 -18.97 0.75 -20.93
C PRO A 160 -19.62 0.61 -22.32
N GLU A 161 -20.00 -0.60 -22.73
CA GLU A 161 -20.65 -0.83 -24.03
C GLU A 161 -22.05 -0.21 -24.11
N LYS A 162 -22.86 -0.33 -23.06
CA LYS A 162 -24.20 0.28 -22.99
C LYS A 162 -24.11 1.80 -22.98
N ILE A 163 -23.11 2.36 -22.29
CA ILE A 163 -22.85 3.81 -22.33
C ILE A 163 -22.48 4.26 -23.74
N GLN A 164 -21.65 3.48 -24.44
CA GLN A 164 -21.27 3.81 -25.82
C GLN A 164 -22.48 3.81 -26.75
N GLN A 165 -23.30 2.76 -26.70
CA GLN A 165 -24.53 2.67 -27.50
C GLN A 165 -25.49 3.83 -27.24
N THR A 166 -25.68 4.18 -25.96
CA THR A 166 -26.52 5.32 -25.57
C THR A 166 -25.95 6.64 -26.09
N ALA A 167 -24.63 6.84 -25.95
CA ALA A 167 -23.96 8.04 -26.44
C ALA A 167 -24.02 8.16 -27.97
N ASP A 168 -23.92 7.04 -28.69
CA ASP A 168 -24.06 6.97 -30.14
C ASP A 168 -25.49 7.34 -30.57
N LYS A 169 -26.52 6.79 -29.90
CA LYS A 169 -27.94 7.15 -30.13
C LYS A 169 -28.17 8.65 -29.91
N ILE A 170 -27.75 9.19 -28.76
CA ILE A 170 -27.86 10.62 -28.43
C ILE A 170 -27.21 11.49 -29.52
N ASN A 171 -25.99 11.12 -29.95
CA ASN A 171 -25.27 11.90 -30.94
C ASN A 171 -25.93 11.85 -32.33
N ARG A 172 -26.56 10.73 -32.72
CA ARG A 172 -27.34 10.64 -33.97
C ARG A 172 -28.55 11.58 -33.93
N ILE A 173 -29.38 11.49 -32.88
CA ILE A 173 -30.57 12.34 -32.72
C ILE A 173 -30.19 13.83 -32.76
N LEU A 174 -29.14 14.20 -32.03
CA LEU A 174 -28.67 15.59 -31.98
C LEU A 174 -28.08 16.08 -33.29
N LYS A 175 -27.42 15.21 -34.07
CA LYS A 175 -26.83 15.58 -35.35
C LYS A 175 -27.91 15.98 -36.34
N ASP A 176 -29.00 15.23 -36.37
CA ASP A 176 -30.05 15.35 -37.37
C ASP A 176 -31.12 16.39 -36.99
N LYS A 177 -31.47 16.52 -35.69
CA LYS A 177 -32.65 17.30 -35.26
C LYS A 177 -32.40 18.53 -34.37
N SER A 178 -31.17 18.75 -33.87
CA SER A 178 -30.89 19.88 -32.97
C SER A 178 -30.11 20.99 -33.68
N ASP A 179 -30.48 22.25 -33.51
CA ASP A 179 -29.67 23.40 -34.00
C ASP A 179 -28.66 23.92 -32.97
N ASP A 180 -28.75 23.45 -31.71
CA ASP A 180 -27.82 23.84 -30.65
C ASP A 180 -26.41 23.25 -30.86
N THR A 181 -25.49 24.10 -31.33
CA THR A 181 -24.08 23.76 -31.56
C THR A 181 -23.34 23.33 -30.30
N LYS A 182 -23.67 23.90 -29.13
CA LYS A 182 -23.03 23.54 -27.85
C LYS A 182 -23.41 22.13 -27.43
N LYS A 183 -24.67 21.74 -27.60
CA LYS A 183 -25.14 20.39 -27.26
C LYS A 183 -24.60 19.34 -28.24
N LYS A 184 -24.49 19.65 -29.54
CA LYS A 184 -23.78 18.82 -30.54
C LYS A 184 -22.30 18.62 -30.22
N ALA A 185 -21.63 19.62 -29.65
CA ALA A 185 -20.24 19.48 -29.21
C ALA A 185 -20.14 18.59 -27.95
N LYS A 186 -21.07 18.77 -27.01
CA LYS A 186 -21.14 17.98 -25.78
C LYS A 186 -21.47 16.50 -26.05
N SER A 187 -22.37 16.19 -26.97
CA SER A 187 -22.67 14.80 -27.37
C SER A 187 -21.45 14.10 -27.99
N ARG A 188 -20.72 14.79 -28.87
CA ARG A 188 -19.45 14.29 -29.42
C ARG A 188 -18.39 14.04 -28.34
N TYR A 189 -18.30 14.93 -27.35
CA TYR A 189 -17.41 14.72 -26.20
C TYR A 189 -17.79 13.47 -25.41
N ILE A 190 -19.09 13.30 -25.11
CA ILE A 190 -19.60 12.12 -24.38
C ILE A 190 -19.29 10.85 -25.16
N GLN A 191 -19.64 10.80 -26.46
CA GLN A 191 -19.38 9.67 -27.34
C GLN A 191 -17.90 9.26 -27.38
N LYS A 192 -17.00 10.24 -27.41
CA LYS A 192 -15.55 9.98 -27.50
C LYS A 192 -14.92 9.58 -26.17
N ASN A 193 -15.38 10.15 -25.05
CA ASN A 193 -14.65 10.08 -23.78
C ASN A 193 -15.30 9.21 -22.71
N PHE A 194 -16.62 9.02 -22.73
CA PHE A 194 -17.30 8.38 -21.59
C PHE A 194 -16.97 6.89 -21.46
N ALA A 195 -17.04 6.11 -22.54
CA ALA A 195 -16.72 4.68 -22.45
C ALA A 195 -15.21 4.44 -22.15
N PRO A 196 -14.24 5.12 -22.78
CA PRO A 196 -12.83 4.99 -22.40
C PRO A 196 -12.54 5.40 -20.95
N ASN A 197 -13.15 6.49 -20.47
CA ASN A 197 -12.99 6.92 -19.08
C ASN A 197 -13.59 5.91 -18.10
N LEU A 198 -14.74 5.29 -18.44
CA LEU A 198 -15.34 4.28 -17.57
C LEU A 198 -14.46 3.03 -17.48
N LYS A 199 -13.91 2.54 -18.60
CA LYS A 199 -12.94 1.42 -18.59
C LYS A 199 -11.74 1.73 -17.71
N LYS A 200 -11.17 2.93 -17.88
CA LYS A 200 -10.07 3.42 -17.03
C LYS A 200 -10.46 3.44 -15.55
N TYR A 201 -11.65 3.90 -15.20
CA TYR A 201 -12.10 3.92 -13.80
C TYR A 201 -12.28 2.51 -13.23
N GLN A 202 -12.77 1.55 -14.02
CA GLN A 202 -12.87 0.16 -13.59
C GLN A 202 -11.48 -0.44 -13.29
N GLU A 203 -10.50 -0.23 -14.17
CA GLU A 203 -9.11 -0.64 -13.93
C GLU A 203 -8.53 0.01 -12.66
N GLN A 204 -8.81 1.30 -12.46
CA GLN A 204 -8.38 2.03 -11.27
C GLN A 204 -9.04 1.50 -10.00
N GLU A 205 -10.32 1.15 -10.03
CA GLU A 205 -11.06 0.56 -8.90
C GLU A 205 -10.50 -0.83 -8.52
N VAL A 206 -10.11 -1.65 -9.50
CA VAL A 206 -9.45 -2.94 -9.25
C VAL A 206 -8.13 -2.76 -8.50
N ILE A 207 -7.33 -1.76 -8.90
CA ILE A 207 -6.08 -1.43 -8.21
C ILE A 207 -6.37 -0.84 -6.82
N LEU A 208 -7.40 0.01 -6.71
CA LEU A 208 -7.78 0.68 -5.48
C LEU A 208 -8.26 -0.32 -4.42
N LYS A 209 -9.00 -1.37 -4.79
CA LYS A 209 -9.65 -2.28 -3.84
C LYS A 209 -10.46 -1.47 -2.80
N GLU A 210 -10.17 -1.65 -1.52
CA GLU A 210 -10.84 -0.94 -0.41
C GLU A 210 -10.13 0.35 0.03
N ARG A 211 -8.96 0.68 -0.53
CA ARG A 211 -8.18 1.84 -0.08
C ARG A 211 -8.68 3.16 -0.66
N ASN A 212 -8.30 4.27 -0.04
CA ASN A 212 -8.74 5.59 -0.48
C ASN A 212 -7.95 6.16 -1.68
N SER A 213 -6.70 5.74 -1.86
CA SER A 213 -5.82 6.28 -2.91
C SER A 213 -4.64 5.37 -3.22
N TYR A 214 -4.02 5.59 -4.38
CA TYR A 214 -2.76 4.95 -4.73
C TYR A 214 -1.88 5.82 -5.64
N SER A 215 -0.59 5.52 -5.70
CA SER A 215 0.35 6.18 -6.61
C SER A 215 0.38 5.52 -7.99
N LYS A 216 0.43 6.34 -9.06
CA LYS A 216 0.52 5.80 -10.43
C LYS A 216 1.87 5.13 -10.74
N THR A 217 2.95 5.58 -10.10
CA THR A 217 4.30 5.05 -10.33
C THR A 217 4.63 3.85 -9.44
N ASP A 218 3.95 3.76 -8.29
CA ASP A 218 4.07 2.65 -7.35
C ASP A 218 2.65 2.29 -6.89
N PRO A 219 1.96 1.40 -7.62
CA PRO A 219 0.58 1.04 -7.33
C PRO A 219 0.41 0.44 -5.93
N ASP A 220 1.46 -0.06 -5.29
CA ASP A 220 1.36 -0.61 -3.94
C ASP A 220 1.41 0.48 -2.85
N ALA A 221 1.86 1.70 -3.16
CA ALA A 221 1.92 2.80 -2.21
C ALA A 221 0.57 3.53 -2.08
N THR A 222 0.15 3.79 -0.84
CA THR A 222 -1.05 4.58 -0.50
C THR A 222 -0.62 5.97 -0.03
N PHE A 223 -1.44 7.01 -0.26
CA PHE A 223 -1.13 8.32 0.29
C PHE A 223 -1.45 8.38 1.79
N MET A 224 -0.41 8.64 2.59
CA MET A 224 -0.49 8.68 4.04
C MET A 224 0.03 10.02 4.56
N ARG A 225 -0.50 10.47 5.70
CA ARG A 225 -0.01 11.66 6.38
C ARG A 225 1.31 11.32 7.08
N MET A 226 2.41 11.86 6.58
CA MET A 226 3.74 11.71 7.17
C MET A 226 3.97 12.76 8.25
N LYS A 227 4.86 12.45 9.21
CA LYS A 227 5.19 13.33 10.34
C LYS A 227 6.23 14.42 10.00
N ASP A 228 6.71 14.53 8.76
CA ASP A 228 7.83 15.42 8.42
C ASP A 228 7.46 16.90 8.18
N ASP A 229 7.89 17.77 9.10
CA ASP A 229 8.51 19.09 8.88
C ASP A 229 9.10 19.57 10.23
N HIS A 230 10.10 20.45 10.24
CA HIS A 230 10.54 21.22 11.43
C HIS A 230 9.37 21.97 12.10
N MET A 231 8.31 22.26 11.36
CA MET A 231 7.07 22.87 11.84
C MET A 231 5.92 21.88 12.11
N GLN A 232 6.13 20.55 12.03
CA GLN A 232 5.11 19.50 12.23
C GLN A 232 3.85 19.61 11.35
N ASN A 233 3.92 20.35 10.24
CA ASN A 233 2.85 20.38 9.26
C ASN A 233 2.92 19.10 8.44
N GLY A 234 2.31 18.02 8.93
CA GLY A 234 2.38 16.72 8.27
C GLY A 234 2.11 16.84 6.76
N GLN A 235 2.85 16.10 5.94
CA GLN A 235 2.65 16.14 4.49
C GLN A 235 1.97 14.85 4.05
N LEU A 236 1.01 14.96 3.11
CA LEU A 236 0.43 13.79 2.49
C LEU A 236 1.40 13.29 1.41
N LYS A 237 1.94 12.10 1.59
CA LYS A 237 2.94 11.51 0.67
C LYS A 237 2.60 10.05 0.41
N PRO A 238 2.95 9.49 -0.76
CA PRO A 238 2.82 8.06 -0.99
C PRO A 238 3.76 7.31 -0.04
N GLY A 239 3.27 6.22 0.55
CA GLY A 239 4.05 5.42 1.46
C GLY A 239 3.37 4.13 1.88
N TYR A 240 4.04 3.49 2.82
CA TYR A 240 3.65 2.21 3.40
C TYR A 240 3.55 2.36 4.91
N ASN A 241 2.61 1.65 5.51
CA ASN A 241 2.50 1.57 6.94
C ASN A 241 3.18 0.29 7.43
N ALA A 242 4.37 0.44 8.01
CA ALA A 242 5.14 -0.65 8.57
C ALA A 242 4.74 -0.87 10.02
N GLN A 243 4.27 -2.06 10.35
CA GLN A 243 4.00 -2.46 11.72
C GLN A 243 5.16 -3.31 12.20
N ILE A 244 5.74 -2.95 13.33
CA ILE A 244 6.95 -3.56 13.86
C ILE A 244 6.67 -4.04 15.27
N SER A 245 6.93 -5.32 15.52
CA SER A 245 6.94 -5.86 16.88
C SER A 245 8.38 -6.02 17.35
N THR A 246 8.63 -5.61 18.58
CA THR A 246 9.94 -5.66 19.22
C THR A 246 9.90 -6.38 20.56
N GLU A 247 11.03 -6.93 20.97
CA GLU A 247 11.28 -7.47 22.30
C GLU A 247 12.76 -7.26 22.64
N ASN A 248 13.09 -6.78 23.84
CA ASN A 248 14.49 -6.56 24.27
C ASN A 248 15.35 -5.79 23.24
N GLN A 249 14.78 -4.74 22.63
CA GLN A 249 15.39 -3.92 21.58
C GLN A 249 15.65 -4.65 20.24
N ILE A 250 15.14 -5.86 20.07
CA ILE A 250 15.24 -6.66 18.86
C ILE A 250 13.91 -6.61 18.12
N ILE A 251 13.95 -6.40 16.80
CA ILE A 251 12.77 -6.55 15.96
C ILE A 251 12.48 -8.04 15.78
N VAL A 252 11.32 -8.48 16.28
CA VAL A 252 10.88 -9.88 16.24
C VAL A 252 9.80 -10.12 15.19
N ASN A 253 9.07 -9.10 14.75
CA ASN A 253 8.19 -9.21 13.60
C ASN A 253 8.04 -7.88 12.86
N TYR A 254 7.72 -7.94 11.58
CA TYR A 254 7.39 -6.78 10.78
C TYR A 254 6.37 -7.13 9.68
N THR A 255 5.47 -6.22 9.35
CA THR A 255 4.56 -6.34 8.21
C THR A 255 4.39 -4.97 7.54
N LEU A 256 4.07 -4.97 6.25
CA LEU A 256 3.84 -3.75 5.48
C LEU A 256 2.40 -3.70 5.00
N TYR A 257 1.72 -2.58 5.23
CA TYR A 257 0.34 -2.37 4.85
C TYR A 257 0.16 -1.15 3.96
N GLN A 258 -0.92 -1.21 3.18
CA GLN A 258 -1.44 -0.11 2.38
C GLN A 258 -2.44 0.74 3.18
N ASP A 259 -2.77 0.34 4.42
CA ASP A 259 -3.66 1.06 5.31
C ASP A 259 -2.94 2.24 5.97
N THR A 260 -3.61 3.38 6.06
CA THR A 260 -3.08 4.60 6.66
C THR A 260 -3.17 4.60 8.20
N ASN A 261 -4.04 3.77 8.76
CA ASN A 261 -4.36 3.69 10.17
C ASN A 261 -3.86 2.37 10.76
N ASP A 262 -3.29 2.42 11.96
CA ASP A 262 -2.70 1.25 12.61
C ASP A 262 -3.77 0.29 13.14
N ILE A 263 -4.96 0.82 13.49
CA ILE A 263 -6.13 0.05 13.98
C ILE A 263 -6.39 -1.20 13.14
N HIS A 264 -6.51 -1.07 11.83
CA HIS A 264 -6.94 -2.14 10.92
C HIS A 264 -5.84 -3.17 10.61
N THR A 265 -4.64 -2.99 11.16
CA THR A 265 -3.47 -3.80 10.79
C THR A 265 -3.08 -4.84 11.84
N LEU A 266 -3.62 -4.70 13.06
CA LEU A 266 -3.22 -5.52 14.21
C LEU A 266 -3.51 -7.01 13.99
N GLU A 267 -4.72 -7.34 13.53
CA GLU A 267 -5.15 -8.72 13.30
C GLU A 267 -4.21 -9.44 12.32
N SER A 268 -4.01 -8.86 11.15
CA SER A 268 -3.10 -9.43 10.15
C SER A 268 -1.65 -9.48 10.66
N HIS A 269 -1.23 -8.54 11.52
CA HIS A 269 0.12 -8.54 12.10
C HIS A 269 0.30 -9.71 13.09
N LEU A 270 -0.72 -9.98 13.91
CA LEU A 270 -0.77 -11.12 14.83
C LEU A 270 -0.84 -12.44 14.09
N GLU A 271 -1.65 -12.55 13.03
CA GLU A 271 -1.69 -13.75 12.21
C GLU A 271 -0.36 -13.99 11.48
N ASN A 272 0.33 -12.92 11.07
CA ASN A 272 1.68 -13.03 10.55
C ASN A 272 2.64 -13.57 11.61
N HIS A 273 2.58 -13.07 12.84
CA HIS A 273 3.40 -13.57 13.96
C HIS A 273 3.13 -15.06 14.21
N LYS A 274 1.86 -15.45 14.30
CA LYS A 274 1.43 -16.85 14.45
C LYS A 274 1.93 -17.74 13.32
N LYS A 275 1.87 -17.27 12.07
CA LYS A 275 2.40 -18.01 10.92
C LYS A 275 3.92 -18.20 10.98
N LEU A 276 4.65 -17.24 11.51
CA LEU A 276 6.11 -17.35 11.63
C LEU A 276 6.50 -18.30 12.75
N TYR A 277 5.90 -18.18 13.92
CA TYR A 277 6.38 -18.85 15.15
C TYR A 277 5.48 -20.00 15.60
N ASN A 278 4.38 -20.26 14.91
CA ASN A 278 3.32 -21.22 15.26
C ASN A 278 2.63 -20.94 16.61
N GLU A 279 2.87 -19.77 17.20
CA GLU A 279 2.35 -19.35 18.49
C GLU A 279 1.97 -17.87 18.43
N LEU A 280 1.04 -17.44 19.28
CA LEU A 280 0.72 -16.04 19.51
C LEU A 280 1.48 -15.54 20.74
N PRO A 281 1.77 -14.23 20.85
CA PRO A 281 2.35 -13.67 22.06
C PRO A 281 1.36 -13.81 23.23
N GLU A 282 1.88 -14.06 24.43
CA GLU A 282 1.11 -14.07 25.67
C GLU A 282 0.74 -12.63 26.11
N GLU A 283 1.64 -11.68 25.88
CA GLU A 283 1.48 -10.27 26.23
C GLU A 283 1.78 -9.37 25.04
N LEU A 284 0.88 -8.42 24.75
CA LEU A 284 1.06 -7.43 23.69
C LEU A 284 0.90 -6.02 24.26
N THR A 285 1.89 -5.16 24.03
CA THR A 285 1.80 -3.73 24.32
C THR A 285 1.80 -2.97 23.02
N ALA A 286 0.84 -2.07 22.81
CA ALA A 286 0.78 -1.26 21.61
C ALA A 286 0.41 0.19 21.91
N ASP A 287 0.75 1.08 20.99
CA ASP A 287 0.48 2.50 21.12
C ASP A 287 -1.03 2.82 21.03
N ALA A 288 -1.38 4.09 21.25
CA ALA A 288 -2.78 4.53 21.17
C ALA A 288 -3.35 4.50 19.74
N GLY A 289 -2.52 4.30 18.71
CA GLY A 289 -2.93 4.14 17.33
C GLY A 289 -3.69 2.84 17.07
N TYR A 290 -3.55 1.82 17.92
CA TYR A 290 -4.28 0.54 17.80
C TYR A 290 -5.59 0.49 18.58
N ARG A 291 -6.00 1.60 19.16
CA ARG A 291 -7.17 1.72 20.02
C ARG A 291 -8.48 1.57 19.24
N SER A 292 -9.14 0.41 19.37
CA SER A 292 -10.51 0.18 18.88
C SER A 292 -11.19 -0.95 19.65
N GLU A 293 -12.53 -0.97 19.65
CA GLU A 293 -13.31 -2.02 20.31
C GLU A 293 -13.05 -3.39 19.67
N GLU A 294 -12.96 -3.42 18.34
CA GLU A 294 -12.66 -4.62 17.56
C GLU A 294 -11.28 -5.20 17.92
N ASN A 295 -10.28 -4.35 18.15
CA ASN A 295 -8.96 -4.80 18.57
C ASN A 295 -8.97 -5.35 20.01
N TYR A 296 -9.77 -4.79 20.92
CA TYR A 296 -9.90 -5.34 22.28
C TYR A 296 -10.56 -6.71 22.26
N GLU A 297 -11.68 -6.85 21.55
CA GLU A 297 -12.38 -8.11 21.40
C GLU A 297 -11.49 -9.16 20.73
N LEU A 298 -10.74 -8.77 19.69
CA LEU A 298 -9.76 -9.64 19.02
C LEU A 298 -8.70 -10.18 20.00
N LEU A 299 -8.11 -9.29 20.81
CA LEU A 299 -7.05 -9.65 21.76
C LEU A 299 -7.59 -10.55 22.88
N GLU A 300 -8.79 -10.27 23.38
CA GLU A 300 -9.49 -11.09 24.38
C GLU A 300 -9.84 -12.48 23.84
N ASN A 301 -10.42 -12.55 22.63
CA ASN A 301 -10.76 -13.81 21.96
C ASN A 301 -9.53 -14.69 21.69
N LYS A 302 -8.38 -14.07 21.47
CA LYS A 302 -7.09 -14.77 21.28
C LYS A 302 -6.37 -15.07 22.61
N ALA A 303 -6.96 -14.72 23.75
CA ALA A 303 -6.40 -14.86 25.09
C ALA A 303 -5.03 -14.17 25.26
N ILE A 304 -4.82 -13.04 24.57
CA ILE A 304 -3.60 -12.24 24.64
C ILE A 304 -3.80 -11.14 25.70
N LYS A 305 -2.91 -11.09 26.68
CA LYS A 305 -2.94 -10.03 27.70
C LYS A 305 -2.44 -8.72 27.10
N ALA A 306 -3.38 -7.82 26.84
CA ALA A 306 -3.13 -6.59 26.11
C ALA A 306 -2.92 -5.37 27.01
N PHE A 307 -1.91 -4.57 26.68
CA PHE A 307 -1.64 -3.25 27.23
C PHE A 307 -1.78 -2.21 26.12
N VAL A 308 -3.02 -1.91 25.76
CA VAL A 308 -3.37 -0.93 24.73
C VAL A 308 -4.20 0.17 25.38
N LYS A 309 -3.84 1.43 25.15
CA LYS A 309 -4.50 2.59 25.78
C LYS A 309 -5.98 2.67 25.36
N PHE A 310 -6.91 2.69 26.32
CA PHE A 310 -8.34 2.71 26.05
C PHE A 310 -8.94 4.10 25.80
N ASN A 311 -10.22 4.10 25.37
CA ASN A 311 -10.82 5.24 24.72
C ASN A 311 -10.88 6.53 25.60
N THR A 312 -11.16 6.36 26.87
CA THR A 312 -11.39 7.43 27.83
C THR A 312 -10.19 7.68 28.73
N PHE A 313 -9.08 6.96 28.57
CA PHE A 313 -7.94 7.01 29.50
C PHE A 313 -7.42 8.43 29.76
N ASP A 314 -7.25 9.26 28.72
CA ASP A 314 -6.77 10.65 28.90
C ASP A 314 -7.83 11.58 29.52
N GLN A 315 -9.12 11.29 29.28
CA GLN A 315 -10.23 12.05 29.87
C GLN A 315 -10.36 11.73 31.36
N GLU A 316 -10.24 10.45 31.72
CA GLU A 316 -10.27 9.95 33.09
C GLU A 316 -9.03 10.38 33.89
N GLN A 317 -7.87 10.50 33.24
CA GLN A 317 -6.64 11.04 33.85
C GLN A 317 -6.62 12.58 33.96
N GLY A 318 -7.71 13.27 33.58
CA GLY A 318 -7.80 14.73 33.67
C GLY A 318 -6.93 15.51 32.68
N LYS A 319 -6.36 14.85 31.66
CA LYS A 319 -5.47 15.45 30.64
C LYS A 319 -6.23 15.99 29.41
N SER A 320 -7.49 16.38 29.59
CA SER A 320 -8.27 17.07 28.57
C SER A 320 -7.67 18.48 28.33
N LYS A 321 -7.12 18.66 27.13
CA LYS A 321 -6.49 19.87 26.58
C LYS A 321 -7.12 21.18 27.11
N LYS A 322 -6.33 21.99 27.82
CA LYS A 322 -6.51 23.46 27.83
C LYS A 322 -6.51 23.93 26.37
N ARG A 323 -7.70 24.16 25.80
CA ARG A 323 -7.85 24.97 24.59
C ARG A 323 -7.14 26.30 24.90
N LYS A 324 -6.05 26.59 24.18
CA LYS A 324 -5.46 27.93 24.17
C LYS A 324 -6.59 28.89 23.76
N ASN A 325 -7.05 29.70 24.71
CA ASN A 325 -7.94 30.81 24.44
C ASN A 325 -7.26 31.68 23.37
N LYS A 326 -7.91 31.81 22.21
CA LYS A 326 -7.71 32.96 21.33
C LYS A 326 -8.00 34.19 22.18
N THR A 327 -6.97 34.97 22.45
CA THR A 327 -7.15 36.35 22.90
C THR A 327 -6.91 37.21 21.66
N LEU A 328 -7.82 38.17 21.50
CA LEU A 328 -8.11 39.05 20.36
C LEU A 328 -6.92 39.53 19.54
#